data_AF-A0A8T4HU60-F1
#
_entry.id   AF-A0A8T4HU60-F1
#
_cell.length_a   1.000
_cell.length_b   1.000
_cell.length_c   1.000
_cell.angle_alpha   90.00
_cell.angle_beta   90.00
_cell.angle_gamma   90.00
#
_symmetry.space_group_name_H-M   'P 1'
#
loop_
_entity.id
_entity.type
_entity.pdbx_description
1 polymer ?
#
loop_
_entity_poly.entity_id
_entity_poly.type
_entity_poly.pdbx_seq_one_letter_code
_entity_poly.pdbx_strand_id
1 'polypeptide(L)'
;MNRTVLSFGAVAVALAAVTGVAALSAPDEAAQGGESAKAAAHKPVERSTLVCPRPSASDVAETAYEAFTPKGGTGKKGSAALYPAELVETGTPQSPDDEGGRKDKGDEEEKGEKDGKGDKGGEKGDKGSGKPFLRLSSPGTPVTADTQDPKAPALTGTADGPFAPGWTVQQTTSIGAGAGRGLQGTSCTAPDTSFWFPGASTAEDRQDYVHLTNPDSTSAVVDLDVYGKKGKEKAGAGAGEAITVPPHSTVPVLLSTLTAEPVTNVTLRVTARSGRVGAQVQASDRKLGGDWLPPATDPSPRLVLPGIPEDASSVRLSVFAPGDEDADLKVKLAGRNGLISPAGHESLHVKAGMVTTVDLNDLT
;
A
#
# COMPACT_ATOMS: atom_id res chain seq x y z
N MET A 1 57.86 35.43 -47.00
CA MET A 1 56.46 34.98 -46.87
C MET A 1 56.17 33.56 -47.41
N ASN A 2 57.18 32.70 -47.69
CA ASN A 2 56.92 31.33 -48.20
C ASN A 2 57.03 30.20 -47.16
N ARG A 3 57.45 30.48 -45.92
CA ARG A 3 57.60 29.45 -44.88
C ARG A 3 56.30 29.12 -44.14
N THR A 4 55.40 30.09 -43.99
CA THR A 4 54.13 29.94 -43.27
C THR A 4 53.06 29.18 -44.08
N VAL A 5 53.12 29.28 -45.41
CA VAL A 5 52.20 28.57 -46.32
C VAL A 5 52.56 27.08 -46.41
N LEU A 6 53.87 26.77 -46.40
CA LEU A 6 54.36 25.38 -46.38
C LEU A 6 54.00 24.66 -45.06
N SER A 7 54.04 25.34 -43.92
CA SER A 7 53.62 24.77 -42.64
C SER A 7 52.11 24.52 -42.54
N PHE A 8 51.29 25.40 -43.13
CA PHE A 8 49.83 25.20 -43.18
C PHE A 8 49.45 24.03 -44.10
N GLY A 9 50.11 23.92 -45.26
CA GLY A 9 49.91 22.79 -46.17
C GLY A 9 50.31 21.46 -45.55
N ALA A 10 51.45 21.42 -44.84
CA ALA A 10 51.90 20.21 -44.15
C ALA A 10 50.96 19.78 -43.01
N VAL A 11 50.42 20.73 -42.25
CA VAL A 11 49.42 20.45 -41.19
C VAL A 11 48.10 19.97 -41.80
N ALA A 12 47.62 20.57 -42.89
CA ALA A 12 46.40 20.13 -43.55
C ALA A 12 46.51 18.71 -44.14
N VAL A 13 47.66 18.38 -44.75
CA VAL A 13 47.93 17.03 -45.26
C VAL A 13 48.06 16.01 -44.13
N ALA A 14 48.72 16.38 -43.03
CA ALA A 14 48.79 15.51 -41.85
C ALA A 14 47.40 15.28 -41.23
N LEU A 15 46.56 16.32 -41.13
CA LEU A 15 45.21 16.20 -40.58
C LEU A 15 44.32 15.33 -41.48
N ALA A 16 44.42 15.48 -42.80
CA ALA A 16 43.70 14.67 -43.78
C ALA A 16 44.17 13.20 -43.79
N ALA A 17 45.46 12.96 -43.59
CA ALA A 17 46.00 11.61 -43.46
C ALA A 17 45.54 10.95 -42.14
N VAL A 18 45.51 11.68 -41.03
CA VAL A 18 45.05 11.17 -39.74
C VAL A 18 43.54 10.91 -39.74
N THR A 19 42.71 11.78 -40.34
CA THR A 19 41.27 11.52 -40.49
C THR A 19 40.98 10.42 -41.51
N GLY A 20 41.78 10.30 -42.58
CA GLY A 20 41.67 9.22 -43.55
C GLY A 20 42.02 7.86 -42.96
N VAL A 21 43.10 7.76 -42.17
CA VAL A 21 43.46 6.54 -41.44
C VAL A 21 42.42 6.23 -40.37
N ALA A 22 41.93 7.22 -39.62
CA ALA A 22 40.87 7.00 -38.63
C ALA A 22 39.55 6.52 -39.24
N ALA A 23 39.22 6.92 -40.47
CA ALA A 23 38.04 6.41 -41.19
C ALA A 23 38.24 5.01 -41.77
N LEU A 24 39.49 4.64 -42.13
CA LEU A 24 39.85 3.33 -42.69
C LEU A 24 40.17 2.28 -41.62
N SER A 25 40.51 2.71 -40.39
CA SER A 25 40.73 1.86 -39.22
C SER A 25 39.68 2.06 -38.13
N ALA A 26 38.61 2.82 -38.43
CA ALA A 26 37.39 2.74 -37.65
C ALA A 26 36.92 1.28 -37.75
N PRO A 27 36.72 0.57 -36.63
CA PRO A 27 36.06 -0.72 -36.68
C PRO A 27 34.74 -0.50 -37.41
N ASP A 28 34.45 -1.30 -38.44
CA ASP A 28 33.22 -1.21 -39.23
C ASP A 28 32.03 -0.94 -38.29
N GLU A 29 31.51 0.29 -38.30
CA GLU A 29 30.20 0.66 -37.75
C GLU A 29 29.06 0.06 -38.59
N ALA A 30 29.34 -1.08 -39.22
CA ALA A 30 28.49 -1.98 -39.96
C ALA A 30 28.72 -3.43 -39.50
N ALA A 31 28.89 -3.63 -38.19
CA ALA A 31 28.73 -4.93 -37.55
C ALA A 31 28.14 -4.83 -36.12
N GLN A 32 27.39 -3.77 -35.81
CA GLN A 32 26.28 -3.92 -34.86
C GLN A 32 25.11 -4.60 -35.58
N GLY A 33 25.34 -5.87 -35.94
CA GLY A 33 24.27 -6.77 -36.31
C GLY A 33 23.32 -6.91 -35.13
N GLY A 34 22.17 -6.26 -35.22
CA GLY A 34 20.89 -6.93 -34.97
C GLY A 34 20.62 -7.51 -33.59
N GLU A 35 21.22 -7.02 -32.51
CA GLU A 35 20.61 -7.16 -31.18
C GLU A 35 20.27 -5.76 -30.67
N SER A 36 19.15 -5.22 -31.18
CA SER A 36 18.34 -4.34 -30.35
C SER A 36 18.20 -5.04 -29.01
N ALA A 37 18.51 -4.39 -27.89
CA ALA A 37 18.31 -4.96 -26.56
C ALA A 37 16.94 -5.65 -26.55
N LYS A 38 16.96 -6.99 -26.51
CA LYS A 38 15.74 -7.78 -26.69
C LYS A 38 14.78 -7.31 -25.61
N ALA A 39 13.58 -6.90 -26.00
CA ALA A 39 12.56 -6.47 -25.06
C ALA A 39 12.48 -7.52 -23.94
N ALA A 40 12.62 -7.07 -22.69
CA ALA A 40 12.61 -7.96 -21.55
C ALA A 40 11.35 -8.83 -21.61
N ALA A 41 11.52 -10.14 -21.51
CA ALA A 41 10.39 -11.05 -21.59
C ALA A 41 9.46 -10.78 -20.40
N HIS A 42 8.22 -10.38 -20.66
CA HIS A 42 7.20 -10.27 -19.62
C HIS A 42 6.97 -11.66 -19.03
N LYS A 43 7.27 -11.81 -17.74
CA LYS A 43 6.93 -13.01 -16.98
C LYS A 43 5.57 -12.82 -16.32
N PRO A 44 4.74 -13.87 -16.27
CA PRO A 44 3.51 -13.82 -15.53
C PRO A 44 3.78 -13.61 -14.04
N VAL A 45 2.85 -12.96 -13.35
CA VAL A 45 2.88 -12.86 -11.89
C VAL A 45 2.60 -14.26 -11.33
N GLU A 46 3.57 -14.82 -10.62
CA GLU A 46 3.46 -16.17 -10.03
C GLU A 46 2.90 -16.14 -8.61
N ARG A 47 3.04 -15.00 -7.91
CA ARG A 47 2.52 -14.79 -6.56
C ARG A 47 2.09 -13.35 -6.34
N SER A 48 0.94 -13.18 -5.69
CA SER A 48 0.41 -11.89 -5.22
C SER A 48 0.08 -12.01 -3.74
N THR A 49 0.35 -10.96 -2.97
CA THR A 49 -0.01 -10.89 -1.54
C THR A 49 -0.91 -9.69 -1.33
N LEU A 50 -1.99 -9.88 -0.59
CA LEU A 50 -2.94 -8.82 -0.24
C LEU A 50 -3.18 -8.80 1.28
N VAL A 51 -3.47 -7.60 1.80
CA VAL A 51 -3.82 -7.35 3.19
C VAL A 51 -5.11 -6.54 3.26
N CYS A 52 -6.05 -7.01 4.06
CA CYS A 52 -7.29 -6.32 4.36
C CYS A 52 -7.20 -5.80 5.80
N PRO A 53 -7.51 -4.52 6.06
CA PRO A 53 -7.47 -4.00 7.42
C PRO A 53 -8.56 -4.68 8.27
N ARG A 54 -8.42 -4.58 9.59
CA ARG A 54 -9.48 -4.99 10.49
C ARG A 54 -10.75 -4.19 10.16
N PRO A 55 -11.92 -4.82 9.99
CA PRO A 55 -13.16 -4.08 9.80
C PRO A 55 -13.55 -3.29 11.05
N SER A 56 -14.58 -2.45 10.95
CA SER A 56 -15.08 -1.66 12.07
C SER A 56 -15.40 -2.53 13.28
N ALA A 57 -14.99 -2.08 14.47
CA ALA A 57 -15.28 -2.74 15.74
C ALA A 57 -16.69 -2.43 16.30
N SER A 58 -17.56 -1.80 15.50
CA SER A 58 -18.92 -1.47 15.91
C SER A 58 -19.82 -2.72 15.96
N ASP A 59 -20.64 -2.84 16.99
CA ASP A 59 -21.60 -3.95 17.15
C ASP A 59 -22.72 -3.94 16.10
N VAL A 60 -22.88 -2.85 15.35
CA VAL A 60 -23.85 -2.70 14.26
C VAL A 60 -23.18 -2.66 12.87
N ALA A 61 -21.96 -3.21 12.78
CA ALA A 61 -21.22 -3.32 11.53
C ALA A 61 -21.49 -4.66 10.84
N GLU A 62 -21.77 -4.59 9.53
CA GLU A 62 -21.84 -5.75 8.65
C GLU A 62 -20.75 -5.62 7.59
N THR A 63 -19.83 -6.58 7.49
CA THR A 63 -18.72 -6.53 6.54
C THR A 63 -18.81 -7.67 5.54
N ALA A 64 -18.69 -7.33 4.25
CA ALA A 64 -18.57 -8.25 3.14
C ALA A 64 -17.17 -8.16 2.52
N TYR A 65 -16.61 -9.31 2.17
CA TYR A 65 -15.38 -9.43 1.39
C TYR A 65 -15.69 -10.08 0.05
N GLU A 66 -15.35 -9.42 -1.05
CA GLU A 66 -15.48 -9.99 -2.40
C GLU A 66 -14.10 -10.17 -3.02
N ALA A 67 -13.75 -11.39 -3.35
CA ALA A 67 -12.46 -11.74 -3.93
C ALA A 67 -12.62 -12.28 -5.34
N PHE A 68 -11.73 -11.85 -6.24
CA PHE A 68 -11.78 -12.22 -7.64
C PHE A 68 -10.38 -12.33 -8.23
N THR A 69 -10.19 -13.29 -9.14
CA THR A 69 -9.05 -13.32 -10.05
C THR A 69 -9.58 -13.49 -11.47
N PRO A 70 -9.14 -12.71 -12.47
CA PRO A 70 -9.45 -12.93 -13.88
C PRO A 70 -9.03 -14.31 -14.40
N LYS A 71 -9.64 -14.76 -15.49
CA LYS A 71 -9.13 -15.92 -16.26
C LYS A 71 -7.87 -15.53 -17.02
N GLY A 72 -7.01 -16.52 -17.31
CA GLY A 72 -5.84 -16.33 -18.17
C GLY A 72 -4.48 -16.39 -17.46
N GLY A 73 -4.45 -16.65 -16.16
CA GLY A 73 -3.22 -16.94 -15.44
C GLY A 73 -2.53 -18.21 -15.98
N THR A 74 -1.21 -18.20 -16.00
CA THR A 74 -0.39 -19.33 -16.43
C THR A 74 -0.24 -20.38 -15.33
N GLY A 75 0.03 -21.63 -15.70
CA GLY A 75 0.19 -22.74 -14.75
C GLY A 75 -1.07 -23.58 -14.58
N LYS A 76 -0.92 -24.75 -13.96
CA LYS A 76 -2.00 -25.74 -13.76
C LYS A 76 -2.44 -25.91 -12.30
N LYS A 77 -1.63 -25.43 -11.35
CA LYS A 77 -1.86 -25.54 -9.91
C LYS A 77 -1.62 -24.18 -9.25
N GLY A 78 -2.42 -23.88 -8.24
CA GLY A 78 -2.33 -22.65 -7.46
C GLY A 78 -3.51 -22.53 -6.50
N SER A 79 -3.51 -21.46 -5.71
CA SER A 79 -4.57 -21.14 -4.75
C SER A 79 -4.62 -19.65 -4.55
N ALA A 80 -5.78 -19.13 -4.12
CA ALA A 80 -5.91 -17.80 -3.53
C ALA A 80 -6.78 -17.89 -2.29
N ALA A 81 -6.28 -17.40 -1.15
CA ALA A 81 -6.99 -17.47 0.11
C ALA A 81 -6.62 -16.32 1.05
N LEU A 82 -7.56 -15.95 1.91
CA LEU A 82 -7.39 -15.00 3.01
C LEU A 82 -7.46 -15.74 4.35
N TYR A 83 -6.59 -15.33 5.27
CA TYR A 83 -6.42 -15.88 6.60
C TYR A 83 -6.51 -14.76 7.64
N PRO A 84 -7.10 -15.04 8.82
CA PRO A 84 -7.06 -14.15 9.97
C PRO A 84 -5.63 -13.71 10.32
N ALA A 85 -5.45 -12.41 10.57
CA ALA A 85 -4.27 -11.86 11.21
C ALA A 85 -4.57 -11.55 12.69
N GLU A 86 -3.62 -11.86 13.57
CA GLU A 86 -3.76 -11.64 15.01
C GLU A 86 -3.83 -10.15 15.34
N LEU A 87 -4.67 -9.75 16.27
CA LEU A 87 -4.75 -8.37 16.74
C LEU A 87 -3.73 -8.12 17.85
N VAL A 88 -2.90 -7.10 17.69
CA VAL A 88 -1.94 -6.64 18.69
C VAL A 88 -2.25 -5.20 19.06
N GLU A 89 -2.63 -4.97 20.33
CA GLU A 89 -2.98 -3.65 20.85
C GLU A 89 -1.72 -2.85 21.20
N THR A 90 -1.65 -1.60 20.77
CA THR A 90 -0.54 -0.69 21.15
C THR A 90 -0.54 -0.45 22.66
N GLY A 91 0.54 -0.84 23.36
CA GLY A 91 0.70 -0.62 24.80
C GLY A 91 0.80 -1.89 25.65
N THR A 92 0.74 -3.08 25.06
CA THR A 92 1.16 -4.32 25.74
C THR A 92 2.67 -4.52 25.57
N PRO A 93 3.47 -4.60 26.66
CA PRO A 93 4.87 -5.00 26.54
C PRO A 93 4.93 -6.44 26.00
N GLN A 94 5.51 -6.63 24.82
CA GLN A 94 5.93 -7.96 24.39
C GLN A 94 7.21 -8.30 25.15
N SER A 95 7.13 -9.26 26.08
CA SER A 95 8.33 -9.92 26.59
C SER A 95 9.01 -10.66 25.43
N PRO A 96 10.31 -10.50 25.22
CA PRO A 96 11.07 -11.45 24.42
C PRO A 96 11.15 -12.76 25.22
N ASP A 97 11.20 -13.88 24.51
CA ASP A 97 11.43 -15.24 25.00
C ASP A 97 10.16 -16.07 25.32
N ASP A 98 9.70 -16.80 24.31
CA ASP A 98 9.15 -18.14 24.55
C ASP A 98 9.69 -19.11 23.48
N GLU A 99 11.04 -19.20 23.43
CA GLU A 99 11.70 -20.40 22.95
C GLU A 99 11.71 -21.45 24.07
N GLY A 100 11.14 -22.63 23.79
CA GLY A 100 11.69 -23.89 24.30
C GLY A 100 11.35 -24.29 25.74
N GLY A 101 10.08 -24.32 26.13
CA GLY A 101 9.63 -24.89 27.40
C GLY A 101 9.19 -26.35 27.34
N ARG A 102 10.11 -27.29 27.09
CA ARG A 102 9.85 -28.75 27.22
C ARG A 102 9.66 -29.08 28.71
N LYS A 103 8.43 -29.40 29.14
CA LYS A 103 8.21 -30.09 30.43
C LYS A 103 7.48 -31.40 30.20
N ASP A 104 8.26 -32.44 30.45
CA ASP A 104 7.90 -33.84 30.48
C ASP A 104 7.33 -34.19 31.86
N LYS A 105 6.46 -35.21 31.86
CA LYS A 105 5.97 -36.06 32.95
C LYS A 105 4.75 -35.65 33.80
N GLY A 106 3.78 -36.55 33.73
CA GLY A 106 2.69 -36.76 34.68
C GLY A 106 1.71 -37.79 34.10
N ASP A 107 2.13 -39.05 34.06
CA ASP A 107 1.33 -40.21 33.65
C ASP A 107 -0.01 -40.28 34.40
N GLU A 108 -1.10 -40.55 33.69
CA GLU A 108 -2.19 -41.38 34.20
C GLU A 108 -2.91 -42.07 33.04
N GLU A 109 -2.86 -43.40 33.08
CA GLU A 109 -3.43 -44.34 32.12
C GLU A 109 -4.96 -44.36 32.23
N GLU A 110 -5.67 -44.30 31.11
CA GLU A 110 -6.89 -45.10 30.99
C GLU A 110 -7.10 -45.59 29.55
N LYS A 111 -7.30 -46.90 29.44
CA LYS A 111 -7.39 -47.69 28.21
C LYS A 111 -8.76 -47.55 27.56
N GLY A 112 -8.77 -47.38 26.24
CA GLY A 112 -9.95 -47.53 25.39
C GLY A 112 -9.56 -47.90 23.96
N GLU A 113 -9.63 -49.19 23.66
CA GLU A 113 -9.27 -49.84 22.40
C GLU A 113 -10.41 -49.71 21.37
N LYS A 114 -10.11 -49.35 20.10
CA LYS A 114 -10.54 -50.07 18.86
C LYS A 114 -10.27 -49.31 17.54
N ASP A 115 -9.32 -49.87 16.79
CA ASP A 115 -9.33 -50.26 15.37
C ASP A 115 -10.05 -49.42 14.30
N GLY A 116 -9.27 -48.97 13.29
CA GLY A 116 -9.80 -48.37 12.05
C GLY A 116 -8.76 -48.00 10.98
N LYS A 117 -8.02 -49.00 10.49
CA LYS A 117 -7.35 -49.17 9.17
C LYS A 117 -7.24 -47.96 8.20
N GLY A 118 -6.02 -47.70 7.71
CA GLY A 118 -5.61 -46.46 7.06
C GLY A 118 -5.92 -46.25 5.58
N ASP A 119 -5.53 -45.07 5.07
CA ASP A 119 -4.97 -44.89 3.73
C ASP A 119 -4.02 -43.68 3.66
N LYS A 120 -3.12 -43.74 2.68
CA LYS A 120 -1.86 -43.03 2.42
C LYS A 120 -2.05 -41.51 2.25
N GLY A 121 -1.18 -40.62 2.77
CA GLY A 121 0.17 -40.30 2.26
C GLY A 121 0.08 -39.53 0.93
N GLY A 122 0.49 -38.27 0.75
CA GLY A 122 1.01 -37.21 1.57
C GLY A 122 1.29 -36.02 0.63
N GLU A 123 0.98 -34.80 1.03
CA GLU A 123 1.51 -33.58 0.41
C GLU A 123 1.74 -32.59 1.55
N LYS A 124 3.02 -32.39 1.90
CA LYS A 124 3.46 -31.41 2.91
C LYS A 124 3.29 -30.01 2.32
N GLY A 125 2.18 -29.36 2.63
CA GLY A 125 1.97 -27.94 2.47
C GLY A 125 1.80 -27.29 3.84
N ASP A 126 2.75 -26.44 4.19
CA ASP A 126 2.74 -25.38 5.21
C ASP A 126 1.91 -25.59 6.49
N LYS A 127 2.59 -26.01 7.57
CA LYS A 127 2.06 -25.94 8.93
C LYS A 127 2.26 -24.52 9.45
N GLY A 128 1.32 -23.61 9.18
CA GLY A 128 1.38 -22.24 9.69
C GLY A 128 0.05 -21.51 9.80
N SER A 129 -0.88 -21.72 8.87
CA SER A 129 -2.13 -20.96 8.84
C SER A 129 -3.33 -21.83 9.18
N GLY A 130 -4.18 -21.39 10.13
CA GLY A 130 -5.46 -22.02 10.43
C GLY A 130 -6.42 -22.09 9.22
N LYS A 131 -7.68 -22.45 9.46
CA LYS A 131 -8.69 -22.55 8.38
C LYS A 131 -8.81 -21.19 7.65
N PRO A 132 -8.76 -21.15 6.30
CA PRO A 132 -8.93 -19.90 5.56
C PRO A 132 -10.32 -19.31 5.81
N PHE A 133 -10.39 -17.99 5.93
CA PHE A 133 -11.65 -17.25 6.03
C PHE A 133 -12.37 -17.23 4.68
N LEU A 134 -11.63 -16.95 3.61
CA LEU A 134 -12.12 -16.93 2.23
C LEU A 134 -11.12 -17.66 1.33
N ARG A 135 -11.61 -18.44 0.36
CA ARG A 135 -10.77 -19.12 -0.64
C ARG A 135 -11.46 -19.16 -2.00
N LEU A 136 -10.70 -18.87 -3.06
CA LEU A 136 -11.20 -19.03 -4.44
C LEU A 136 -11.14 -20.51 -4.86
N SER A 137 -12.18 -20.95 -5.56
CA SER A 137 -12.27 -22.29 -6.15
C SER A 137 -11.70 -22.35 -7.57
N SER A 138 -11.91 -21.30 -8.38
CA SER A 138 -11.40 -21.19 -9.75
C SER A 138 -11.22 -19.73 -10.19
N PRO A 139 -10.26 -19.41 -11.06
CA PRO A 139 -10.18 -18.09 -11.68
C PRO A 139 -11.41 -17.78 -12.54
N GLY A 140 -11.83 -16.52 -12.53
CA GLY A 140 -13.00 -15.99 -13.25
C GLY A 140 -14.31 -16.11 -12.50
N THR A 141 -14.31 -16.60 -11.26
CA THR A 141 -15.50 -16.71 -10.42
C THR A 141 -15.29 -15.89 -9.15
N PRO A 142 -16.08 -14.82 -8.91
CA PRO A 142 -15.99 -14.08 -7.66
C PRO A 142 -16.47 -14.95 -6.49
N VAL A 143 -15.87 -14.74 -5.32
CA VAL A 143 -16.26 -15.39 -4.06
C VAL A 143 -16.51 -14.31 -3.03
N THR A 144 -17.64 -14.42 -2.32
CA THR A 144 -18.02 -13.52 -1.24
C THR A 144 -18.00 -14.25 0.10
N ALA A 145 -17.54 -13.57 1.15
CA ALA A 145 -17.68 -14.00 2.53
C ALA A 145 -18.03 -12.82 3.42
N ASP A 146 -18.93 -13.03 4.38
CA ASP A 146 -19.47 -11.98 5.24
C ASP A 146 -19.14 -12.24 6.71
N THR A 147 -19.10 -11.18 7.50
CA THR A 147 -18.98 -11.23 8.97
C THR A 147 -19.72 -10.06 9.62
N GLN A 148 -20.34 -10.34 10.75
CA GLN A 148 -20.95 -9.34 11.65
C GLN A 148 -20.28 -9.34 13.02
N ASP A 149 -19.15 -10.06 13.17
CA ASP A 149 -18.42 -10.10 14.42
C ASP A 149 -17.64 -8.79 14.60
N PRO A 150 -17.91 -7.98 15.64
CA PRO A 150 -17.13 -6.76 15.93
C PRO A 150 -15.66 -7.07 16.28
N LYS A 151 -15.35 -8.33 16.57
CA LYS A 151 -13.99 -8.85 16.80
C LYS A 151 -13.39 -9.51 15.55
N ALA A 152 -14.03 -9.39 14.39
CA ALA A 152 -13.48 -9.88 13.14
C ALA A 152 -12.04 -9.32 12.95
N PRO A 153 -11.07 -10.19 12.64
CA PRO A 153 -9.67 -9.80 12.52
C PRO A 153 -9.41 -9.07 11.20
N ALA A 154 -8.23 -8.44 11.09
CA ALA A 154 -7.66 -8.15 9.77
C ALA A 154 -7.40 -9.45 9.00
N LEU A 155 -7.26 -9.37 7.68
CA LEU A 155 -6.96 -10.53 6.85
C LEU A 155 -5.66 -10.34 6.08
N THR A 156 -4.90 -11.43 5.95
CA THR A 156 -3.73 -11.50 5.08
C THR A 156 -3.92 -12.65 4.11
N GLY A 157 -3.40 -12.54 2.90
CA GLY A 157 -3.53 -13.66 1.98
C GLY A 157 -2.57 -13.62 0.82
N THR A 158 -2.46 -14.79 0.20
CA THR A 158 -1.61 -15.02 -0.96
C THR A 158 -2.42 -15.67 -2.07
N ALA A 159 -2.10 -15.30 -3.30
CA ALA A 159 -2.51 -15.98 -4.50
C ALA A 159 -1.28 -16.49 -5.26
N ASP A 160 -1.35 -17.71 -5.76
CA ASP A 160 -0.25 -18.42 -6.43
C ASP A 160 -0.69 -18.98 -7.79
N GLY A 161 0.26 -19.07 -8.72
CA GLY A 161 0.07 -19.67 -10.04
C GLY A 161 -1.06 -18.98 -10.83
N PRO A 162 -2.06 -19.71 -11.37
CA PRO A 162 -3.10 -19.12 -12.20
C PRO A 162 -4.04 -18.17 -11.44
N PHE A 163 -3.99 -18.16 -10.10
CA PHE A 163 -4.77 -17.22 -9.29
C PHE A 163 -4.06 -15.88 -9.04
N ALA A 164 -2.74 -15.81 -9.21
CA ALA A 164 -1.97 -14.64 -8.80
C ALA A 164 -2.19 -13.40 -9.69
N PRO A 165 -2.23 -13.51 -11.04
CA PRO A 165 -2.39 -12.33 -11.90
C PRO A 165 -3.76 -11.67 -11.73
N GLY A 166 -3.76 -10.43 -11.24
CA GLY A 166 -4.99 -9.65 -11.07
C GLY A 166 -5.90 -10.12 -9.95
N TRP A 167 -5.37 -10.88 -8.98
CA TRP A 167 -6.13 -11.16 -7.75
C TRP A 167 -6.43 -9.86 -7.01
N THR A 168 -7.70 -9.65 -6.70
CA THR A 168 -8.20 -8.48 -5.98
C THR A 168 -9.19 -8.91 -4.92
N VAL A 169 -9.22 -8.17 -3.81
CA VAL A 169 -10.24 -8.32 -2.77
C VAL A 169 -10.77 -6.96 -2.40
N GLN A 170 -12.08 -6.80 -2.38
CA GLN A 170 -12.79 -5.64 -1.86
C GLN A 170 -13.36 -5.97 -0.48
N GLN A 171 -13.20 -5.06 0.46
CA GLN A 171 -13.85 -5.08 1.76
C GLN A 171 -14.85 -3.93 1.82
N THR A 172 -16.10 -4.24 2.16
CA THR A 172 -17.17 -3.25 2.30
C THR A 172 -17.83 -3.44 3.65
N THR A 173 -17.92 -2.39 4.47
CA THR A 173 -18.53 -2.42 5.79
C THR A 173 -19.68 -1.43 5.87
N SER A 174 -20.89 -1.90 6.15
CA SER A 174 -22.06 -1.07 6.45
C SER A 174 -22.15 -0.85 7.96
N ILE A 175 -22.27 0.40 8.41
CA ILE A 175 -22.41 0.77 9.82
C ILE A 175 -23.66 1.63 9.97
N GLY A 176 -24.70 1.09 10.62
CA GLY A 176 -26.01 1.73 10.68
C GLY A 176 -26.11 2.94 11.62
N ALA A 177 -25.25 3.04 12.64
CA ALA A 177 -25.32 4.09 13.66
C ALA A 177 -23.97 4.35 14.34
N GLY A 178 -23.87 5.49 15.03
CA GLY A 178 -22.69 5.89 15.81
C GLY A 178 -21.64 6.68 15.01
N ALA A 179 -20.45 6.81 15.59
CA ALA A 179 -19.31 7.42 14.93
C ALA A 179 -18.86 6.54 13.75
N GLY A 180 -18.47 7.17 12.64
CA GLY A 180 -18.06 6.42 11.46
C GLY A 180 -19.20 5.74 10.69
N ARG A 181 -20.48 6.01 11.03
CA ARG A 181 -21.64 5.44 10.30
C ARG A 181 -21.52 5.69 8.80
N GLY A 182 -22.00 4.75 8.00
CA GLY A 182 -21.94 4.84 6.55
C GLY A 182 -21.57 3.51 5.90
N LEU A 183 -21.31 3.57 4.60
CA LEU A 183 -20.80 2.46 3.81
C LEU A 183 -19.31 2.70 3.57
N GLN A 184 -18.48 2.04 4.36
CA GLN A 184 -17.02 2.14 4.25
C GLN A 184 -16.52 1.12 3.23
N GLY A 185 -15.67 1.53 2.30
CA GLY A 185 -15.15 0.66 1.24
C GLY A 185 -13.64 0.76 1.09
N THR A 186 -12.96 -0.37 1.03
CA THR A 186 -11.52 -0.40 0.72
C THR A 186 -11.13 -1.65 -0.04
N SER A 187 -10.17 -1.50 -0.94
CA SER A 187 -9.53 -2.65 -1.56
C SER A 187 -8.41 -3.13 -0.66
N CYS A 188 -8.31 -4.44 -0.47
CA CYS A 188 -7.14 -5.03 0.17
C CYS A 188 -5.92 -4.73 -0.70
N THR A 189 -4.83 -4.27 -0.09
CA THR A 189 -3.68 -3.72 -0.82
C THR A 189 -2.47 -4.64 -0.75
N ALA A 190 -1.50 -4.46 -1.65
CA ALA A 190 -0.22 -5.14 -1.52
C ALA A 190 0.58 -4.54 -0.36
N PRO A 191 1.31 -5.35 0.42
CA PRO A 191 2.22 -4.84 1.44
C PRO A 191 3.43 -4.14 0.80
N ASP A 192 3.85 -3.04 1.42
CA ASP A 192 4.97 -2.21 0.97
C ASP A 192 5.73 -1.62 2.18
N THR A 193 6.67 -0.73 1.91
CA THR A 193 7.60 -0.12 2.85
C THR A 193 7.33 1.36 3.09
N SER A 194 6.54 2.01 2.24
CA SER A 194 6.25 3.44 2.36
C SER A 194 4.83 3.75 1.90
N PHE A 195 4.09 4.51 2.69
CA PHE A 195 2.73 4.94 2.37
C PHE A 195 2.50 6.38 2.78
N TRP A 196 1.69 7.10 2.00
CA TRP A 196 1.29 8.47 2.27
C TRP A 196 -0.22 8.58 2.34
N PHE A 197 -0.75 9.26 3.36
CA PHE A 197 -2.20 9.47 3.53
C PHE A 197 -2.51 10.95 3.76
N PRO A 198 -2.55 11.76 2.68
CA PRO A 198 -3.10 13.12 2.76
C PRO A 198 -4.58 13.10 3.11
N GLY A 199 -5.02 13.94 4.05
CA GLY A 199 -6.44 14.03 4.45
C GLY A 199 -6.80 13.22 5.70
N ALA A 200 -5.82 12.55 6.31
CA ALA A 200 -5.94 12.05 7.68
C ALA A 200 -6.15 13.22 8.66
N SER A 201 -6.60 12.91 9.88
CA SER A 201 -6.88 13.92 10.91
C SER A 201 -6.52 13.43 12.31
N THR A 202 -6.13 14.37 13.16
CA THR A 202 -5.96 14.18 14.60
C THR A 202 -6.91 15.06 15.41
N ALA A 203 -7.89 15.69 14.74
CA ALA A 203 -8.88 16.56 15.35
C ALA A 203 -9.79 15.82 16.35
N GLU A 204 -10.36 16.54 17.32
CA GLU A 204 -11.14 15.95 18.43
C GLU A 204 -12.44 15.26 17.99
N ASP A 205 -13.02 15.68 16.87
CA ASP A 205 -14.21 15.09 16.25
C ASP A 205 -13.90 13.92 15.31
N ARG A 206 -12.61 13.63 15.11
CA ARG A 206 -12.09 12.54 14.29
C ARG A 206 -11.46 11.44 15.16
N GLN A 207 -11.66 10.20 14.76
CA GLN A 207 -11.08 9.01 15.38
C GLN A 207 -10.39 8.17 14.32
N ASP A 208 -9.36 8.76 13.71
CA ASP A 208 -8.64 8.10 12.63
C ASP A 208 -7.67 7.04 13.20
N TYR A 209 -7.75 5.83 12.68
CA TYR A 209 -6.81 4.76 12.98
C TYR A 209 -6.01 4.40 11.73
N VAL A 210 -4.70 4.26 11.84
CA VAL A 210 -3.92 3.53 10.84
C VAL A 210 -3.83 2.06 11.26
N HIS A 211 -4.20 1.16 10.37
CA HIS A 211 -4.08 -0.28 10.56
C HIS A 211 -2.81 -0.76 9.86
N LEU A 212 -1.85 -1.24 10.65
CA LEU A 212 -0.59 -1.79 10.17
C LEU A 212 -0.66 -3.31 10.19
N THR A 213 -0.80 -3.95 9.02
CA THR A 213 -0.99 -5.40 8.92
C THR A 213 0.23 -6.06 8.28
N ASN A 214 0.88 -6.97 8.98
CA ASN A 214 2.05 -7.70 8.50
C ASN A 214 1.63 -9.07 7.95
N PRO A 215 1.72 -9.32 6.63
CA PRO A 215 1.41 -10.62 6.04
C PRO A 215 2.59 -11.59 6.07
N ASP A 216 3.78 -11.13 6.44
CA ASP A 216 5.02 -11.91 6.37
C ASP A 216 5.25 -12.70 7.68
N SER A 217 6.12 -13.71 7.62
CA SER A 217 6.45 -14.60 8.74
C SER A 217 7.49 -14.03 9.71
N THR A 218 7.94 -12.81 9.49
CA THR A 218 8.92 -12.09 10.31
C THR A 218 8.34 -10.75 10.73
N SER A 219 8.66 -10.26 11.92
CA SER A 219 8.22 -8.95 12.39
C SER A 219 8.67 -7.82 11.46
N ALA A 220 7.81 -6.84 11.28
CA ALA A 220 8.15 -5.55 10.67
C ALA A 220 8.33 -4.50 11.77
N VAL A 221 9.08 -3.44 11.46
CA VAL A 221 9.24 -2.27 12.34
C VAL A 221 8.87 -1.03 11.56
N VAL A 222 7.90 -0.27 12.08
CA VAL A 222 7.27 0.85 11.37
C VAL A 222 7.41 2.15 12.17
N ASP A 223 7.67 3.24 11.46
CA ASP A 223 7.59 4.60 11.99
C ASP A 223 6.45 5.37 11.30
N LEU A 224 5.81 6.26 12.06
CA LEU A 224 4.66 7.06 11.67
C LEU A 224 5.00 8.55 11.88
N ASP A 225 5.08 9.29 10.78
CA ASP A 225 5.26 10.74 10.81
C ASP A 225 3.97 11.45 10.43
N VAL A 226 3.57 12.44 11.25
CA VAL A 226 2.41 13.30 10.95
C VAL A 226 2.90 14.68 10.53
N TYR A 227 2.39 15.18 9.41
CA TYR A 227 2.70 16.50 8.88
C TYR A 227 1.41 17.34 8.84
N GLY A 228 1.49 18.59 9.26
CA GLY A 228 0.41 19.56 9.13
C GLY A 228 0.86 20.82 8.38
N LYS A 229 0.10 21.90 8.55
CA LYS A 229 0.31 23.17 7.83
C LYS A 229 1.63 23.87 8.16
N LYS A 230 2.30 23.48 9.25
CA LYS A 230 3.56 24.07 9.72
C LYS A 230 4.76 23.14 9.54
N GLY A 231 4.56 21.99 8.89
CA GLY A 231 5.59 20.95 8.74
C GLY A 231 5.29 19.72 9.58
N LYS A 232 6.34 18.97 9.93
CA LYS A 232 6.25 17.81 10.82
C LYS A 232 5.70 18.22 12.19
N GLU A 233 4.68 17.51 12.64
CA GLU A 233 4.03 17.75 13.93
C GLU A 233 4.89 17.20 15.07
N LYS A 234 4.75 17.82 16.26
CA LYS A 234 5.44 17.34 17.46
C LYS A 234 4.81 16.04 17.93
N ALA A 235 5.64 15.06 18.23
CA ALA A 235 5.22 13.77 18.76
C ALA A 235 4.36 13.96 20.03
N GLY A 236 3.23 13.25 20.06
CA GLY A 236 2.35 13.14 21.21
C GLY A 236 2.83 12.08 22.21
N ALA A 237 1.91 11.63 23.07
CA ALA A 237 2.19 10.60 24.08
C ALA A 237 2.16 9.16 23.52
N GLY A 238 1.59 8.97 22.33
CA GLY A 238 1.53 7.66 21.66
C GLY A 238 2.86 7.23 21.04
N ALA A 239 3.02 5.92 20.83
CA ALA A 239 4.18 5.35 20.16
C ALA A 239 4.04 5.53 18.63
N GLY A 240 4.67 6.57 18.07
CA GLY A 240 4.76 6.80 16.62
C GLY A 240 6.03 6.22 15.99
N GLU A 241 7.03 5.86 16.79
CA GLU A 241 8.33 5.36 16.30
C GLU A 241 8.54 3.92 16.78
N ALA A 242 9.26 3.13 15.97
CA ALA A 242 9.66 1.77 16.31
C ALA A 242 8.48 0.84 16.68
N ILE A 243 7.37 0.99 15.98
CA ILE A 243 6.20 0.14 16.17
C ILE A 243 6.52 -1.24 15.59
N THR A 244 6.64 -2.23 16.47
CA THR A 244 6.78 -3.63 16.08
C THR A 244 5.43 -4.16 15.60
N VAL A 245 5.39 -4.70 14.40
CA VAL A 245 4.23 -5.41 13.85
C VAL A 245 4.60 -6.88 13.70
N PRO A 246 4.21 -7.75 14.65
CA PRO A 246 4.55 -9.18 14.64
C PRO A 246 4.12 -9.91 13.35
N PRO A 247 4.66 -11.10 13.07
CA PRO A 247 4.23 -11.92 11.94
C PRO A 247 2.71 -12.15 11.93
N HIS A 248 2.10 -12.11 10.74
CA HIS A 248 0.68 -12.41 10.55
C HIS A 248 -0.25 -11.68 11.53
N SER A 249 0.05 -10.42 11.83
CA SER A 249 -0.68 -9.62 12.81
C SER A 249 -1.09 -8.26 12.27
N THR A 250 -1.99 -7.59 12.98
CA THR A 250 -2.40 -6.21 12.74
C THR A 250 -2.28 -5.37 14.01
N VAL A 251 -1.70 -4.18 13.87
CA VAL A 251 -1.55 -3.18 14.94
C VAL A 251 -2.33 -1.93 14.52
N PRO A 252 -3.52 -1.67 15.09
CA PRO A 252 -4.21 -0.40 14.91
C PRO A 252 -3.58 0.68 15.79
N VAL A 253 -3.32 1.85 15.23
CA VAL A 253 -2.74 3.01 15.95
C VAL A 253 -3.66 4.22 15.80
N LEU A 254 -4.14 4.76 16.93
CA LEU A 254 -4.98 5.95 16.95
C LEU A 254 -4.13 7.20 16.63
N LEU A 255 -4.43 7.90 15.54
CA LEU A 255 -3.60 9.01 15.06
C LEU A 255 -3.58 10.21 16.01
N SER A 256 -4.67 10.47 16.75
CA SER A 256 -4.71 11.57 17.72
C SER A 256 -3.76 11.39 18.90
N THR A 257 -3.20 10.20 19.10
CA THR A 257 -2.15 9.96 20.11
C THR A 257 -0.76 10.36 19.61
N LEU A 258 -0.57 10.50 18.30
CA LEU A 258 0.72 10.75 17.66
C LEU A 258 1.11 12.23 17.66
N THR A 259 0.18 13.13 17.92
CA THR A 259 0.43 14.59 17.99
C THR A 259 0.21 15.12 19.40
N ALA A 260 1.01 16.11 19.80
CA ALA A 260 0.88 16.73 21.12
C ALA A 260 -0.42 17.56 21.29
N GLU A 261 -0.93 18.10 20.17
CA GLU A 261 -2.18 18.86 20.11
C GLU A 261 -3.03 18.33 18.94
N PRO A 262 -4.37 18.46 18.98
CA PRO A 262 -5.23 18.11 17.86
C PRO A 262 -4.97 19.00 16.63
N VAL A 263 -4.74 18.37 15.47
CA VAL A 263 -4.47 19.05 14.20
C VAL A 263 -5.44 18.55 13.12
N THR A 264 -6.09 19.49 12.46
CA THR A 264 -6.95 19.22 11.30
C THR A 264 -6.14 19.15 10.01
N ASN A 265 -6.57 18.29 9.09
CA ASN A 265 -5.97 18.11 7.76
C ASN A 265 -4.47 17.81 7.80
N VAL A 266 -4.12 16.62 8.28
CA VAL A 266 -2.74 16.16 8.29
C VAL A 266 -2.45 15.25 7.10
N THR A 267 -1.16 15.04 6.85
CA THR A 267 -0.67 13.95 6.02
C THR A 267 0.10 12.99 6.92
N LEU A 268 -0.29 11.72 6.92
CA LEU A 268 0.46 10.66 7.59
C LEU A 268 1.44 10.03 6.59
N ARG A 269 2.68 9.83 7.02
CA ARG A 269 3.66 8.97 6.36
C ARG A 269 3.88 7.73 7.20
N VAL A 270 3.72 6.56 6.60
CA VAL A 270 4.06 5.27 7.20
C VAL A 270 5.34 4.77 6.55
N THR A 271 6.36 4.44 7.33
CA THR A 271 7.64 3.93 6.82
C THR A 271 8.02 2.64 7.55
N ALA A 272 8.11 1.53 6.83
CA ALA A 272 8.67 0.28 7.36
C ALA A 272 10.20 0.36 7.29
N ARG A 273 10.87 0.41 8.45
CA ARG A 273 12.34 0.35 8.57
C ARG A 273 12.88 -1.04 8.27
N SER A 274 12.08 -2.07 8.52
CA SER A 274 12.37 -3.46 8.22
C SER A 274 11.07 -4.22 7.96
N GLY A 275 11.14 -5.25 7.11
CA GLY A 275 9.95 -5.96 6.63
C GLY A 275 9.08 -5.09 5.71
N ARG A 276 7.81 -5.48 5.57
CA ARG A 276 6.78 -4.75 4.84
C ARG A 276 5.46 -4.89 5.57
N VAL A 277 4.57 -3.94 5.38
CA VAL A 277 3.22 -3.97 5.96
C VAL A 277 2.21 -3.51 4.93
N GLY A 278 0.96 -3.90 5.12
CA GLY A 278 -0.16 -3.11 4.64
C GLY A 278 -0.43 -1.94 5.56
N ALA A 279 -0.77 -0.79 4.99
CA ALA A 279 -1.28 0.35 5.73
C ALA A 279 -2.60 0.83 5.13
N GLN A 280 -3.62 1.01 5.97
CA GLN A 280 -4.88 1.64 5.60
C GLN A 280 -5.33 2.54 6.74
N VAL A 281 -5.84 3.74 6.43
CA VAL A 281 -6.37 4.64 7.44
C VAL A 281 -7.89 4.53 7.45
N GLN A 282 -8.47 4.16 8.58
CA GLN A 282 -9.91 4.29 8.82
C GLN A 282 -10.19 5.72 9.28
N ALA A 283 -10.86 6.52 8.45
CA ALA A 283 -11.30 7.86 8.82
C ALA A 283 -12.69 7.79 9.43
N SER A 284 -12.83 8.23 10.68
CA SER A 284 -14.11 8.16 11.41
C SER A 284 -14.45 9.51 12.01
N ASP A 285 -15.52 10.12 11.52
CA ASP A 285 -16.08 11.37 12.03
C ASP A 285 -17.31 11.07 12.89
N ARG A 286 -17.43 11.77 14.02
CA ARG A 286 -18.55 11.59 14.96
C ARG A 286 -19.90 11.98 14.37
N LYS A 287 -19.95 12.87 13.39
CA LYS A 287 -21.17 13.45 12.81
C LYS A 287 -21.34 13.16 11.33
N LEU A 288 -20.26 13.20 10.56
CA LEU A 288 -20.30 13.10 9.10
C LEU A 288 -20.25 11.65 8.60
N GLY A 289 -19.87 10.70 9.45
CA GLY A 289 -19.73 9.30 9.07
C GLY A 289 -18.27 8.90 8.95
N GLY A 290 -17.97 7.82 8.22
CA GLY A 290 -16.60 7.37 8.04
C GLY A 290 -16.42 6.61 6.74
N ASP A 291 -15.16 6.46 6.35
CA ASP A 291 -14.73 5.64 5.23
C ASP A 291 -13.24 5.30 5.37
N TRP A 292 -12.71 4.49 4.49
CA TRP A 292 -11.29 4.21 4.39
C TRP A 292 -10.59 5.25 3.51
N LEU A 293 -9.46 5.76 4.00
CA LEU A 293 -8.53 6.56 3.23
C LEU A 293 -7.45 5.62 2.66
N PRO A 294 -7.46 5.32 1.35
CA PRO A 294 -6.43 4.52 0.73
C PRO A 294 -5.09 5.27 0.69
N PRO A 295 -3.95 4.58 0.60
CA PRO A 295 -2.68 5.25 0.40
C PRO A 295 -2.69 6.02 -0.92
N ALA A 296 -2.13 7.22 -0.90
CA ALA A 296 -1.89 7.99 -2.11
C ALA A 296 -0.88 7.25 -3.00
N THR A 297 -1.04 7.41 -4.32
CA THR A 297 -0.03 6.97 -5.29
C THR A 297 1.29 7.71 -5.06
N ASP A 298 2.37 7.14 -5.61
CA ASP A 298 3.69 7.76 -5.56
C ASP A 298 3.66 9.22 -6.06
N PRO A 299 4.41 10.12 -5.41
CA PRO A 299 4.54 11.50 -5.83
C PRO A 299 4.94 11.60 -7.31
N SER A 300 4.21 12.41 -8.06
CA SER A 300 4.39 12.59 -9.50
C SER A 300 4.11 14.03 -9.90
N PRO A 301 4.76 14.57 -10.95
CA PRO A 301 4.44 15.88 -11.51
C PRO A 301 2.98 16.01 -11.99
N ARG A 302 2.29 14.89 -12.19
CA ARG A 302 0.87 14.84 -12.53
C ARG A 302 0.18 13.73 -11.75
N LEU A 303 -0.84 14.12 -10.99
CA LEU A 303 -1.71 13.23 -10.25
C LEU A 303 -3.14 13.35 -10.75
N VAL A 304 -3.89 12.26 -10.69
CA VAL A 304 -5.32 12.23 -10.99
C VAL A 304 -6.02 11.65 -9.77
N LEU A 305 -6.98 12.40 -9.24
CA LEU A 305 -7.80 11.96 -8.12
C LEU A 305 -9.11 11.35 -8.65
N PRO A 306 -9.76 10.45 -7.88
CA PRO A 306 -11.07 9.94 -8.21
C PRO A 306 -12.11 11.04 -8.46
N GLY A 307 -13.18 10.69 -9.16
CA GLY A 307 -14.29 11.60 -9.43
C GLY A 307 -14.99 12.07 -8.16
N ILE A 308 -15.56 13.26 -8.23
CA ILE A 308 -16.36 13.86 -7.16
C ILE A 308 -17.84 13.49 -7.42
N PRO A 309 -18.58 12.98 -6.43
CA PRO A 309 -20.02 12.74 -6.56
C PRO A 309 -20.80 14.01 -6.88
N GLU A 310 -21.87 13.91 -7.68
CA GLU A 310 -22.72 15.06 -8.06
C GLU A 310 -23.41 15.72 -6.85
N ASP A 311 -23.64 14.97 -5.78
CA ASP A 311 -24.27 15.42 -4.54
C ASP A 311 -23.26 15.84 -3.45
N ALA A 312 -21.99 16.04 -3.82
CA ALA A 312 -20.96 16.49 -2.89
C ALA A 312 -21.26 17.91 -2.37
N SER A 313 -21.59 18.02 -1.08
CA SER A 313 -21.86 19.33 -0.44
C SER A 313 -20.60 20.08 0.00
N SER A 314 -19.46 19.40 0.05
CA SER A 314 -18.16 19.97 0.41
C SER A 314 -17.04 19.14 -0.20
N VAL A 315 -16.08 19.81 -0.82
CA VAL A 315 -14.90 19.18 -1.41
C VAL A 315 -13.67 19.90 -0.92
N ARG A 316 -12.73 19.15 -0.34
CA ARG A 316 -11.43 19.66 0.10
C ARG A 316 -10.31 18.90 -0.60
N LEU A 317 -9.38 19.64 -1.18
CA LEU A 317 -8.13 19.09 -1.70
C LEU A 317 -7.04 19.25 -0.64
N SER A 318 -6.40 18.15 -0.25
CA SER A 318 -5.23 18.13 0.63
C SER A 318 -4.01 17.68 -0.15
N VAL A 319 -2.93 18.46 -0.09
CA VAL A 319 -1.71 18.23 -0.87
C VAL A 319 -0.50 18.33 0.03
N PHE A 320 0.47 17.46 -0.23
CA PHE A 320 1.76 17.44 0.45
C PHE A 320 2.88 17.32 -0.57
N ALA A 321 3.94 18.12 -0.41
CA ALA A 321 5.16 18.03 -1.21
C ALA A 321 6.25 17.31 -0.39
N PRO A 322 6.54 16.02 -0.67
CA PRO A 322 7.49 15.24 0.14
C PRO A 322 8.97 15.50 -0.17
N GLY A 323 9.27 16.25 -1.23
CA GLY A 323 10.64 16.65 -1.56
C GLY A 323 11.11 17.88 -0.78
N ASP A 324 12.35 18.30 -1.06
CA ASP A 324 12.99 19.44 -0.40
C ASP A 324 12.69 20.80 -1.08
N GLU A 325 11.97 20.78 -2.21
CA GLU A 325 11.60 21.96 -2.99
C GLU A 325 10.08 22.20 -2.94
N ASP A 326 9.71 23.48 -2.96
CA ASP A 326 8.31 23.89 -3.10
C ASP A 326 7.75 23.45 -4.46
N ALA A 327 6.45 23.16 -4.50
CA ALA A 327 5.75 22.75 -5.71
C ALA A 327 4.64 23.74 -6.06
N ASP A 328 4.66 24.22 -7.31
CA ASP A 328 3.58 25.01 -7.89
C ASP A 328 2.71 24.12 -8.79
N LEU A 329 1.48 23.87 -8.35
CA LEU A 329 0.56 22.96 -9.01
C LEU A 329 -0.53 23.72 -9.75
N LYS A 330 -0.99 23.16 -10.88
CA LYS A 330 -2.22 23.61 -11.53
C LYS A 330 -3.34 22.65 -11.16
N VAL A 331 -4.42 23.17 -10.58
CA VAL A 331 -5.60 22.37 -10.25
C VAL A 331 -6.59 22.43 -11.41
N LYS A 332 -7.06 21.26 -11.85
CA LYS A 332 -8.05 21.12 -12.93
C LYS A 332 -9.08 20.07 -12.53
N LEU A 333 -10.35 20.39 -12.75
CA LEU A 333 -11.45 19.43 -12.65
C LEU A 333 -11.78 18.92 -14.06
N ALA A 334 -11.82 17.60 -14.22
CA ALA A 334 -12.25 16.96 -15.45
C ALA A 334 -13.78 16.78 -15.44
N GLY A 335 -14.48 17.66 -16.17
CA GLY A 335 -15.93 17.60 -16.36
C GLY A 335 -16.31 16.98 -17.71
N ARG A 336 -17.63 16.82 -17.93
CA ARG A 336 -18.21 16.24 -19.16
C ARG A 336 -17.73 16.93 -20.45
N ASN A 337 -17.52 18.24 -20.40
CA ASN A 337 -17.18 19.07 -21.56
C ASN A 337 -15.69 19.46 -21.63
N GLY A 338 -14.85 18.92 -20.74
CA GLY A 338 -13.42 19.20 -20.70
C GLY A 338 -12.90 19.59 -19.32
N LEU A 339 -11.68 20.14 -19.30
CA LEU A 339 -11.00 20.56 -18.08
C LEU A 339 -11.40 21.99 -17.70
N ILE A 340 -11.85 22.19 -16.47
CA ILE A 340 -12.12 23.51 -15.88
C ILE A 340 -11.14 23.79 -14.73
N SER A 341 -10.83 25.06 -14.50
CA SER A 341 -10.07 25.46 -13.30
C SER A 341 -11.06 25.82 -12.21
N PRO A 342 -10.96 25.27 -11.00
CA PRO A 342 -11.73 25.75 -9.87
C PRO A 342 -11.40 27.23 -9.59
N ALA A 343 -12.44 28.04 -9.35
CA ALA A 343 -12.29 29.47 -9.16
C ALA A 343 -11.39 29.79 -7.96
N GLY A 344 -10.38 30.65 -8.15
CA GLY A 344 -9.46 31.05 -7.08
C GLY A 344 -8.41 29.99 -6.71
N HIS A 345 -8.40 28.85 -7.40
CA HIS A 345 -7.45 27.76 -7.19
C HIS A 345 -6.80 27.31 -8.51
N GLU A 346 -6.62 28.24 -9.47
CA GLU A 346 -5.99 27.95 -10.76
C GLU A 346 -4.53 27.52 -10.60
N SER A 347 -3.85 28.07 -9.59
CA SER A 347 -2.51 27.70 -9.14
C SER A 347 -2.51 27.46 -7.63
N LEU A 348 -1.86 26.41 -7.19
CA LEU A 348 -1.68 26.06 -5.79
C LEU A 348 -0.19 25.96 -5.47
N HIS A 349 0.29 26.85 -4.61
CA HIS A 349 1.65 26.79 -4.08
C HIS A 349 1.69 25.89 -2.84
N VAL A 350 2.56 24.88 -2.86
CA VAL A 350 2.73 23.89 -1.80
C VAL A 350 4.17 23.95 -1.32
N LYS A 351 4.36 24.30 -0.05
CA LYS A 351 5.70 24.34 0.53
C LYS A 351 6.22 22.93 0.81
N ALA A 352 7.51 22.74 0.57
CA ALA A 352 8.21 21.50 0.92
C ALA A 352 7.93 21.08 2.37
N GLY A 353 7.54 19.83 2.57
CA GLY A 353 7.30 19.25 3.89
C GLY A 353 6.08 19.81 4.65
N MET A 354 5.24 20.65 4.04
CA MET A 354 4.02 21.19 4.66
C MET A 354 2.76 20.70 3.94
N VAL A 355 1.67 20.58 4.69
CA VAL A 355 0.34 20.30 4.10
C VAL A 355 -0.33 21.60 3.67
N THR A 356 -0.77 21.63 2.42
CA THR A 356 -1.65 22.67 1.89
C THR A 356 -3.05 22.09 1.67
N THR A 357 -4.06 22.74 2.23
CA THR A 357 -5.46 22.40 1.99
C THR A 357 -6.23 23.54 1.36
N VAL A 358 -7.09 23.21 0.40
CA VAL A 358 -8.01 24.16 -0.23
C VAL A 358 -9.43 23.60 -0.28
N ASP A 359 -10.41 24.43 0.08
CA ASP A 359 -11.83 24.11 -0.05
C ASP A 359 -12.27 24.51 -1.45
N LEU A 360 -12.72 23.53 -2.23
CA LEU A 360 -13.17 23.72 -3.60
C LEU A 360 -14.70 23.88 -3.59
N ASN A 361 -15.15 25.12 -3.36
CA ASN A 361 -16.57 25.46 -3.33
C ASN A 361 -17.17 25.44 -4.74
N ASP A 362 -18.48 25.18 -4.83
CA ASP A 362 -19.30 25.26 -6.05
C ASP A 362 -18.74 24.44 -7.24
N LEU A 363 -18.15 23.26 -6.97
CA LEU A 363 -17.63 22.37 -8.01
C LEU A 363 -18.70 21.55 -8.75
N THR A 364 -19.79 21.20 -8.07
CA THR A 364 -20.88 20.33 -8.54
C THR A 364 -22.21 21.04 -8.39
#